data_AF-A0A016TN18-F1
#
_entry.id   AF-A0A016TN18-F1
#
_cell.length_a   1.000
_cell.length_b   1.000
_cell.length_c   1.000
_cell.angle_alpha   90.00
_cell.angle_beta   90.00
_cell.angle_gamma   90.00
#
_symmetry.space_group_name_H-M   'P 1'
#
loop_
_entity.id
_entity.type
_entity.pdbx_description
1 polymer ?
#
loop_
_entity_poly.entity_id
_entity_poly.type
_entity_poly.pdbx_seq_one_letter_code
_entity_poly.pdbx_strand_id
1 'polypeptide(L)'
;MVPQSVYQPSEFPQYCSTGTYMFCGHDVPSKLMAAIDKSWFPYSANYRKLPEDVLFTGIFPEITNIRRQHVDGLSFIDAPQYFCRDHLHTYSLHMNRVRNPSLYFKRLISMEGHPC
;
A
#
# COMPACT_ATOMS: atom_id res chain seq x y z
N MET A 1 -11.66 6.56 -14.87
CA MET A 1 -12.46 7.59 -14.18
C MET A 1 -13.64 6.90 -13.54
N VAL A 2 -13.87 7.08 -12.23
CA VAL A 2 -15.01 6.47 -11.52
C VAL A 2 -16.24 7.37 -11.68
N PRO A 3 -17.42 6.81 -12.00
CA PRO A 3 -18.64 7.61 -12.12
C PRO A 3 -19.00 8.32 -10.80
N GLN A 4 -19.53 9.55 -10.88
CA GLN A 4 -19.97 10.31 -9.71
C GLN A 4 -21.07 9.60 -8.89
N SER A 5 -21.86 8.74 -9.55
CA SER A 5 -22.86 7.89 -8.89
C SER A 5 -22.24 6.81 -7.99
N VAL A 6 -20.94 6.53 -8.15
CA VAL A 6 -20.19 5.57 -7.34
C VAL A 6 -19.33 6.29 -6.30
N TYR A 7 -18.70 7.40 -6.68
CA TYR A 7 -17.89 8.23 -5.81
C TYR A 7 -18.06 9.69 -6.20
N GLN A 8 -18.75 10.47 -5.36
CA GLN A 8 -19.13 11.84 -5.67
C GLN A 8 -17.95 12.81 -5.83
N PRO A 9 -16.90 12.78 -4.98
CA PRO A 9 -15.79 13.71 -5.12
C PRO A 9 -15.09 13.54 -6.47
N SER A 10 -14.62 14.65 -7.03
CA SER A 10 -13.91 14.65 -8.32
C SER A 10 -12.57 13.94 -8.27
N GLU A 11 -11.97 13.83 -7.07
CA GLU A 11 -10.64 13.27 -6.85
C GLU A 11 -10.62 12.38 -5.61
N PHE A 12 -9.75 11.37 -5.64
CA PHE A 12 -9.47 10.57 -4.45
C PHE A 12 -8.57 11.36 -3.49
N PRO A 13 -8.72 11.15 -2.17
CA PRO A 13 -7.74 11.64 -1.22
C PRO A 13 -6.37 11.02 -1.50
N GLN A 14 -5.31 11.61 -0.95
CA GLN A 14 -3.98 11.03 -1.04
C GLN A 14 -3.99 9.59 -0.49
N TYR A 15 -3.50 8.66 -1.30
CA TYR A 15 -3.46 7.24 -0.99
C TYR A 15 -2.09 6.67 -1.33
N CYS A 16 -1.71 5.57 -0.69
CA CYS A 16 -0.49 4.84 -0.96
C CYS A 16 -0.73 3.92 -2.16
N SER A 17 -0.30 4.34 -3.35
CA SER A 17 -0.25 3.48 -4.52
C SER A 17 1.02 2.61 -4.48
N THR A 18 1.17 1.68 -5.42
CA THR A 18 2.37 0.83 -5.64
C THR A 18 2.44 -0.48 -4.86
N GLY A 19 1.33 -0.98 -4.33
CA GLY A 19 1.16 -2.40 -3.97
C GLY A 19 1.75 -2.84 -2.63
N THR A 20 2.42 -1.96 -1.90
CA THR A 20 2.78 -2.21 -0.49
C THR A 20 2.59 -0.95 0.32
N TYR A 21 2.02 -1.13 1.51
CA TYR A 21 1.86 -0.11 2.54
C TYR A 21 1.89 -0.82 3.90
N MET A 22 2.09 -0.07 4.98
CA MET A 22 2.09 -0.61 6.33
C MET A 22 1.26 0.26 7.27
N PHE A 23 0.28 -0.36 7.94
CA PHE A 23 -0.44 0.29 9.02
C PHE A 23 0.33 0.11 10.33
N CYS A 24 0.68 1.23 10.96
CA CYS A 24 1.43 1.25 12.21
C CYS A 24 0.58 1.87 13.31
N GLY A 25 0.34 1.13 14.38
CA GLY A 25 -0.37 1.63 15.56
C GLY A 25 -1.45 0.65 16.03
N HIS A 26 -1.55 0.52 17.35
CA HIS A 26 -2.51 -0.40 17.98
C HIS A 26 -3.97 -0.02 17.70
N ASP A 27 -4.28 1.26 17.56
CA ASP A 27 -5.63 1.80 17.36
C ASP A 27 -6.05 1.89 15.88
N VAL A 28 -5.11 1.69 14.94
CA VAL A 28 -5.37 1.80 13.50
C VAL A 28 -6.46 0.84 13.03
N PRO A 29 -6.45 -0.47 13.38
CA PRO A 29 -7.51 -1.38 12.95
C PRO A 29 -8.89 -0.92 13.39
N SER A 30 -9.05 -0.51 14.65
CA SER A 30 -10.34 -0.03 15.17
C SER A 30 -10.81 1.24 14.49
N LYS A 31 -9.89 2.17 14.19
CA LYS A 31 -10.20 3.38 13.42
C LYS A 31 -10.66 3.04 12.01
N LEU A 32 -9.95 2.17 11.29
CA LEU A 32 -10.35 1.76 9.94
C LEU A 32 -11.74 1.12 9.93
N MET A 33 -12.06 0.26 10.90
CA MET A 33 -13.42 -0.30 11.04
C MET A 33 -14.47 0.79 11.27
N ALA A 34 -14.19 1.77 12.12
CA ALA A 34 -15.09 2.90 12.33
C ALA A 34 -15.27 3.78 11.08
N ALA A 35 -14.26 3.88 10.21
CA ALA A 35 -14.39 4.57 8.92
C ALA A 35 -15.27 3.80 7.93
N ILE A 36 -15.18 2.45 7.91
CA ILE A 36 -16.03 1.61 7.06
C ILE A 36 -17.50 1.90 7.36
N ASP A 37 -17.88 1.91 8.64
CA ASP A 37 -19.26 2.16 9.09
C ASP A 37 -19.76 3.58 8.76
N LYS A 38 -18.84 4.55 8.71
CA LYS A 38 -19.12 5.95 8.37
C LYS A 38 -19.10 6.24 6.86
N SER A 39 -18.75 5.25 6.04
CA SER A 39 -18.63 5.38 4.59
C SER A 39 -19.82 4.75 3.86
N TRP A 40 -19.80 4.81 2.52
CA TRP A 40 -20.77 4.10 1.68
C TRP A 40 -20.47 2.60 1.52
N PHE A 41 -19.38 2.11 2.12
CA PHE A 41 -18.94 0.72 1.95
C PHE A 41 -20.00 -0.34 2.34
N PRO A 42 -20.76 -0.20 3.45
CA PRO A 42 -21.81 -1.16 3.79
C PRO A 42 -23.01 -1.11 2.83
N TYR A 43 -23.26 0.04 2.21
CA TYR A 43 -24.51 0.35 1.52
C TYR A 43 -24.42 0.26 0.00
N SER A 44 -23.20 0.29 -0.58
CA SER A 44 -23.00 0.34 -2.03
C SER A 44 -22.02 -0.72 -2.50
N ALA A 45 -22.52 -1.68 -3.29
CA ALA A 45 -21.68 -2.65 -3.98
C ALA A 45 -20.73 -2.01 -4.98
N ASN A 46 -21.12 -0.88 -5.59
CA ASN A 46 -20.25 -0.16 -6.51
C ASN A 46 -19.12 0.55 -5.77
N TYR A 47 -19.41 1.12 -4.60
CA TYR A 47 -18.38 1.73 -3.75
C TYR A 47 -17.34 0.69 -3.30
N ARG A 48 -17.77 -0.55 -3.00
CA ARG A 48 -16.88 -1.68 -2.70
C ARG A 48 -16.01 -2.14 -3.88
N LYS A 49 -16.31 -1.69 -5.11
CA LYS A 49 -15.48 -1.95 -6.30
C LYS A 49 -14.42 -0.88 -6.55
N LEU A 50 -14.37 0.17 -5.71
CA LEU A 50 -13.24 1.09 -5.73
C LEU A 50 -11.94 0.31 -5.46
N PRO A 51 -10.80 0.77 -6.01
CA PRO A 51 -9.51 0.16 -5.72
C PRO A 51 -9.26 0.04 -4.21
N GLU A 52 -8.67 -1.07 -3.80
CA GLU A 52 -8.42 -1.39 -2.39
C GLU A 52 -7.48 -0.37 -1.75
N ASP A 53 -6.42 0.02 -2.45
CA ASP A 53 -5.49 1.07 -2.04
C ASP A 53 -6.20 2.41 -1.81
N VAL A 54 -7.11 2.80 -2.70
CA VAL A 54 -7.94 4.00 -2.56
C VAL A 54 -8.84 3.91 -1.33
N LEU A 55 -9.46 2.76 -1.05
CA LEU A 55 -10.33 2.57 0.10
C LEU A 55 -9.55 2.60 1.42
N PHE A 56 -8.56 1.71 1.57
CA PHE A 56 -7.88 1.46 2.84
C PHE A 56 -6.76 2.44 3.15
N THR A 57 -6.10 3.01 2.15
CA THR A 57 -5.01 3.96 2.36
C THR A 57 -5.41 5.41 2.03
N GLY A 58 -6.50 5.60 1.29
CA GLY A 58 -7.04 6.92 0.95
C GLY A 58 -8.24 7.29 1.83
N ILE A 59 -9.41 6.74 1.49
CA ILE A 59 -10.70 7.22 1.99
C ILE A 59 -10.89 6.91 3.48
N PHE A 60 -10.64 5.69 3.95
CA PHE A 60 -10.85 5.36 5.36
C PHE A 60 -9.90 6.10 6.32
N PRO A 61 -8.60 6.23 5.99
CA PRO A 61 -7.70 7.07 6.76
C PRO A 61 -8.09 8.54 6.77
N GLU A 62 -8.65 9.07 5.67
CA GLU A 62 -9.16 10.45 5.60
C GLU A 62 -10.31 10.67 6.59
N ILE A 63 -11.29 9.75 6.61
CA ILE A 63 -12.45 9.80 7.52
C ILE A 63 -12.03 9.76 9.00
N THR A 64 -10.96 9.04 9.31
CA THR A 64 -10.49 8.80 10.69
C THR A 64 -9.27 9.61 11.09
N ASN A 65 -8.80 10.49 10.20
CA ASN A 65 -7.61 11.31 10.39
C ASN A 65 -6.35 10.49 10.75
N ILE A 66 -6.18 9.32 10.14
CA ILE A 66 -4.95 8.53 10.25
C ILE A 66 -3.89 9.21 9.38
N ARG A 67 -2.77 9.61 10.02
CA ARG A 67 -1.65 10.23 9.32
C ARG A 67 -0.97 9.23 8.40
N ARG A 68 -0.51 9.72 7.25
CA ARG A 68 0.24 8.97 6.25
C ARG A 68 1.61 9.60 6.10
N GLN A 69 2.62 8.74 5.96
CA GLN A 69 3.99 9.16 5.71
C GLN A 69 4.52 8.35 4.52
N HIS A 70 5.10 9.06 3.55
CA HIS A 70 5.84 8.40 2.49
C HIS A 70 7.16 7.88 3.06
N VAL A 71 7.47 6.62 2.78
CA VAL A 71 8.74 6.00 3.13
C VAL A 71 9.35 5.47 1.85
N ASP A 72 10.52 5.99 1.50
CA ASP A 72 11.28 5.52 0.36
C ASP A 72 11.62 4.02 0.55
N GLY A 73 11.52 3.25 -0.52
CA GLY A 73 11.87 1.83 -0.52
C GLY A 73 10.75 0.84 -0.16
N LEU A 74 9.50 1.30 0.01
CA LEU A 74 8.33 0.42 0.20
C LEU A 74 7.80 -0.21 -1.09
N SER A 75 8.23 0.22 -2.28
CA SER A 75 7.82 -0.44 -3.52
C SER A 75 8.79 -0.23 -4.67
N PHE A 76 9.46 -1.31 -5.08
CA PHE A 76 10.20 -1.36 -6.34
C PHE A 76 9.53 -2.34 -7.30
N ILE A 77 9.28 -1.89 -8.55
CA ILE A 77 8.62 -2.67 -9.62
C ILE A 77 9.49 -3.83 -10.13
N ASP A 78 10.76 -3.86 -9.75
CA ASP A 78 11.70 -4.97 -9.90
C ASP A 78 12.75 -4.83 -8.77
N ALA A 79 13.48 -5.89 -8.42
CA ALA A 79 14.58 -5.74 -7.46
C ALA A 79 15.57 -4.68 -7.99
N PRO A 80 15.90 -3.63 -7.23
CA PRO A 80 16.91 -2.68 -7.66
C PRO A 80 18.19 -3.46 -7.95
N GLN A 81 18.91 -3.08 -9.01
CA GLN A 81 20.25 -3.63 -9.23
C GLN A 81 21.03 -3.42 -7.95
N TYR A 82 21.49 -4.52 -7.35
CA TYR A 82 22.16 -4.64 -6.04
C TYR A 82 23.53 -3.95 -5.99
N PHE A 83 23.63 -2.74 -6.53
CA PHE A 83 24.69 -1.82 -6.18
C PHE A 83 24.20 -1.07 -4.95
N CYS A 84 25.06 -0.93 -3.95
CA CYS A 84 24.87 -0.10 -2.76
C CYS A 84 24.69 1.37 -3.16
N ARG A 85 23.60 1.68 -3.86
CA ARG A 85 23.20 3.03 -4.21
C ARG A 85 22.50 3.61 -2.99
N ASP A 86 23.13 4.63 -2.45
CA ASP A 86 22.54 5.63 -1.57
C ASP A 86 22.11 5.16 -0.17
N HIS A 87 22.60 4.01 0.32
CA HIS A 87 22.29 3.48 1.66
C HIS A 87 20.78 3.31 1.96
N LEU A 88 19.94 3.21 0.91
CA LEU A 88 18.50 3.08 1.07
C LEU A 88 18.12 1.63 1.39
N HIS A 89 17.37 1.44 2.49
CA HIS A 89 16.82 0.14 2.85
C HIS A 89 15.61 -0.19 1.97
N THR A 90 15.65 -1.34 1.31
CA THR A 90 14.49 -1.85 0.55
C THR A 90 13.60 -2.66 1.48
N TYR A 91 12.35 -2.23 1.67
CA TYR A 91 11.38 -2.87 2.56
C TYR A 91 10.45 -3.82 1.81
N SER A 92 10.20 -3.58 0.53
CA SER A 92 9.32 -4.45 -0.28
C SER A 92 9.64 -4.38 -1.78
N LEU A 93 9.44 -5.52 -2.44
CA LEU A 93 9.72 -5.73 -3.86
C LEU A 93 8.50 -6.31 -4.57
N HIS A 94 8.04 -5.65 -5.63
CA HIS A 94 6.94 -6.10 -6.48
C HIS A 94 7.46 -7.02 -7.58
N MET A 95 7.47 -8.33 -7.32
CA MET A 95 8.06 -9.32 -8.23
C MET A 95 7.06 -9.91 -9.22
N ASN A 96 6.44 -9.05 -10.03
CA ASN A 96 5.36 -9.46 -10.95
C ASN A 96 5.82 -10.41 -12.07
N ARG A 97 7.13 -10.55 -12.29
CA ARG A 97 7.73 -11.32 -13.39
C ARG A 97 8.50 -12.57 -12.94
N VAL A 98 8.58 -12.84 -11.64
CA VAL A 98 9.36 -13.95 -11.10
C VAL A 98 8.55 -15.25 -11.15
N ARG A 99 9.01 -16.23 -11.93
CA ARG A 99 8.33 -17.54 -12.07
C ARG A 99 8.36 -18.39 -10.80
N ASN A 100 9.39 -18.22 -9.96
CA ASN A 100 9.52 -18.94 -8.68
C ASN A 100 9.96 -17.98 -7.57
N PRO A 101 9.00 -17.31 -6.90
CA PRO A 101 9.28 -16.34 -5.86
C PRO A 101 10.08 -16.92 -4.69
N SER A 102 9.86 -18.20 -4.35
CA SER A 102 10.55 -18.86 -3.24
C SER A 102 12.05 -19.04 -3.50
N LEU A 103 12.44 -19.41 -4.73
CA LEU A 103 13.85 -19.50 -5.11
C LEU A 103 14.50 -18.13 -5.12
N TYR A 104 13.78 -17.10 -5.59
CA TYR A 104 14.28 -15.75 -5.63
C TYR A 104 14.46 -15.16 -4.23
N PHE A 105 13.47 -15.35 -3.35
CA PHE A 105 13.57 -14.97 -1.94
C PHE A 105 14.79 -15.62 -1.25
N LYS A 106 15.02 -16.93 -1.49
CA LYS A 106 16.23 -17.62 -0.98
C LYS A 106 17.53 -16.95 -1.44
N ARG A 107 17.59 -16.44 -2.67
CA ARG A 107 18.74 -15.68 -3.17
C ARG A 107 18.86 -14.33 -2.46
N LEU A 108 17.76 -13.60 -2.28
CA LEU A 108 17.78 -12.31 -1.60
C LEU A 108 18.26 -12.43 -0.15
N ILE A 109 17.72 -13.37 0.62
CA ILE A 109 18.14 -13.58 2.01
C ILE A 109 19.57 -14.12 2.13
N SER A 110 20.06 -14.87 1.13
CA SER A 110 21.47 -15.29 1.11
C SER A 110 22.45 -14.12 0.96
N MET A 111 21.95 -12.94 0.57
CA MET A 111 22.70 -11.70 0.47
C MET A 111 22.53 -10.81 1.72
N GLU A 112 21.67 -11.20 2.67
CA GLU A 112 21.44 -10.46 3.92
C GLU A 112 22.69 -10.53 4.80
N GLY A 113 23.09 -9.39 5.39
CA GLY A 113 24.28 -9.30 6.24
C GLY A 113 25.62 -9.21 5.47
N HIS A 114 25.60 -9.24 4.14
CA HIS A 114 26.77 -8.82 3.38
C HIS A 114 26.93 -7.30 3.48
N PRO A 115 28.09 -6.80 3.94
CA PRO A 115 28.32 -5.37 3.99
C PRO A 115 28.28 -4.79 2.58
N CYS A 116 27.49 -3.73 2.44
CA CYS A 116 27.91 -2.57 1.69
C CYS A 116 29.05 -1.88 2.48
#